data_AF-A0A1F9Z1W9-F1
#
_entry.id   AF-A0A1F9Z1W9-F1
#
_cell.length_a   1.000
_cell.length_b   1.000
_cell.length_c   1.000
_cell.angle_alpha   90.00
_cell.angle_beta   90.00
_cell.angle_gamma   90.00
#
_symmetry.space_group_name_H-M   'P 1'
#
loop_
_entity.id
_entity.type
_entity.pdbx_description
1 polymer ?
#
loop_
_entity_poly.entity_id
_entity_poly.type
_entity_poly.pdbx_seq_one_letter_code
_entity_poly.pdbx_strand_id
1 'polypeptide(L)'
;MMQYIQVIALVMVVLVYFANKQWDKEKQKEDCIEKVVGEYCRLHNSGFSTGVHALIQSGMGLLKSNEEMQEVVSRIEKRGITKIRIYLKDFGKDMTTFFNHIKENKIELKDMNVEKICKEIYR
;
A
#
# COMPACT_ATOMS: atom_id res chain seq x y z
N MET A 1 24.62 -30.60 -32.84
CA MET A 1 24.55 -29.13 -32.77
C MET A 1 23.10 -28.60 -32.77
N MET A 2 22.18 -29.16 -33.58
CA MET A 2 20.75 -28.76 -33.63
C MET A 2 19.96 -28.92 -32.30
N GLN A 3 20.23 -29.96 -31.51
CA GLN A 3 19.51 -30.16 -30.24
C GLN A 3 19.79 -29.09 -29.17
N TYR A 4 21.01 -28.52 -29.14
CA TYR A 4 21.39 -27.51 -28.15
C TYR A 4 20.66 -26.18 -28.36
N ILE A 5 20.48 -25.79 -29.63
CA ILE A 5 19.79 -24.55 -30.00
C ILE A 5 18.32 -24.60 -29.59
N GLN A 6 17.66 -25.76 -29.75
CA GLN A 6 16.26 -25.96 -29.35
C GLN A 6 16.08 -25.89 -27.82
N VAL A 7 17.02 -26.44 -27.05
CA VAL A 7 17.00 -26.36 -25.58
C VAL A 7 17.20 -24.91 -25.11
N ILE A 8 18.13 -24.17 -25.72
CA ILE A 8 18.37 -22.76 -25.39
C ILE A 8 17.15 -21.89 -25.71
N ALA A 9 16.50 -22.12 -26.85
CA ALA A 9 15.28 -21.40 -27.23
C ALA A 9 14.15 -21.65 -26.22
N LEU A 10 13.96 -22.88 -25.77
CA LEU A 10 12.95 -23.23 -24.76
C LEU A 10 13.21 -22.50 -23.43
N VAL A 11 14.46 -22.48 -22.96
CA VAL A 11 14.85 -21.79 -21.72
C VAL A 11 14.60 -20.28 -21.81
N MET A 12 14.90 -19.66 -22.96
CA MET A 12 14.65 -18.24 -23.19
C MET A 12 13.16 -17.89 -23.12
N VAL A 13 12.28 -18.70 -23.72
CA VAL A 13 10.81 -18.49 -23.66
C VAL A 13 10.32 -18.55 -22.22
N VAL A 14 10.83 -19.50 -21.43
CA VAL A 14 10.46 -19.65 -20.01
C VAL A 14 10.93 -18.45 -19.19
N LEU A 15 12.17 -17.99 -19.40
CA LEU A 15 12.70 -16.80 -18.73
C LEU A 15 11.92 -15.52 -19.09
N VAL A 16 11.59 -15.33 -20.38
CA VAL A 16 10.77 -14.20 -20.84
C VAL A 16 9.36 -14.25 -20.25
N TYR A 17 8.76 -15.44 -20.15
CA TYR A 17 7.46 -15.62 -19.50
C TYR A 17 7.50 -15.26 -18.01
N PHE A 18 8.53 -15.70 -17.28
CA PHE A 18 8.71 -15.34 -15.86
C PHE A 18 9.01 -13.85 -15.68
N ALA A 19 9.84 -13.25 -16.55
CA ALA A 19 10.13 -11.82 -16.55
C ALA A 19 8.88 -10.98 -16.82
N ASN A 20 8.05 -11.36 -17.81
CA ASN A 20 6.77 -10.70 -18.06
C ASN A 20 5.81 -10.82 -16.88
N LYS A 21 5.72 -12.00 -16.25
CA LYS A 21 4.90 -12.21 -15.05
C LYS A 21 5.37 -11.37 -13.86
N GLN A 22 6.67 -11.11 -13.76
CA GLN A 22 7.24 -10.23 -12.74
C GLN A 22 6.92 -8.76 -13.04
N TRP A 23 7.07 -8.34 -14.30
CA TRP A 23 6.74 -7.00 -14.76
C TRP A 23 5.26 -6.65 -14.52
N ASP A 24 4.34 -7.57 -14.80
CA ASP A 24 2.91 -7.38 -14.52
C ASP A 24 2.62 -7.21 -13.03
N LYS A 25 3.35 -7.92 -12.15
CA LYS A 25 3.19 -7.76 -10.69
C LYS A 25 3.71 -6.42 -10.19
N GLU A 26 4.86 -5.97 -10.69
CA GLU A 26 5.42 -4.67 -10.32
C GLU A 26 4.54 -3.53 -10.83
N LYS A 27 4.05 -3.64 -12.07
CA LYS A 27 3.09 -2.67 -12.62
C LYS A 27 1.79 -2.65 -11.82
N GLN A 28 1.25 -3.81 -11.46
CA GLN A 28 0.04 -3.88 -10.63
C GLN A 28 0.24 -3.26 -9.24
N LYS A 29 1.41 -3.49 -8.63
CA LYS A 29 1.80 -2.88 -7.36
C LYS A 29 1.85 -1.36 -7.48
N GLU A 30 2.54 -0.86 -8.50
CA GLU A 30 2.69 0.56 -8.80
C GLU A 30 1.33 1.24 -9.04
N ASP A 31 0.47 0.62 -9.86
CA ASP A 31 -0.89 1.10 -10.12
C ASP A 31 -1.73 1.17 -8.83
N CYS A 32 -1.53 0.22 -7.90
CA CYS A 32 -2.22 0.21 -6.62
C CYS A 32 -1.73 1.34 -5.71
N ILE A 33 -0.41 1.52 -5.59
CA ILE A 33 0.21 2.62 -4.82
C ILE A 33 -0.27 3.97 -5.36
N GLU A 34 -0.21 4.16 -6.67
CA GLU A 34 -0.58 5.43 -7.30
C GLU A 34 -2.07 5.75 -7.13
N LYS A 35 -2.95 4.74 -7.19
CA LYS A 35 -4.37 4.91 -6.88
C LYS A 35 -4.60 5.38 -5.43
N VAL A 36 -3.94 4.75 -4.46
CA VAL A 36 -4.07 5.12 -3.04
C VAL A 36 -3.55 6.54 -2.81
N VAL A 37 -2.38 6.88 -3.37
CA VAL A 37 -1.82 8.24 -3.30
C VAL A 37 -2.77 9.26 -3.93
N GLY A 38 -3.30 8.97 -5.12
CA GLY A 38 -4.23 9.84 -5.83
C GLY A 38 -5.52 10.09 -5.06
N GLU A 39 -6.15 9.04 -4.54
CA GLU A 39 -7.36 9.14 -3.72
C GLU A 39 -7.11 9.90 -2.42
N TYR A 40 -5.97 9.65 -1.75
CA TYR A 40 -5.62 10.42 -0.56
C TYR A 40 -5.47 11.91 -0.89
N CYS A 41 -4.72 12.26 -1.94
CA CYS A 41 -4.55 13.65 -2.36
C CYS A 41 -5.90 14.30 -2.70
N ARG A 42 -6.80 13.57 -3.37
CA ARG A 42 -8.16 14.03 -3.70
C ARG A 42 -8.96 14.33 -2.42
N LEU A 43 -8.98 13.40 -1.47
CA LEU A 43 -9.66 13.56 -0.18
C LEU A 43 -9.10 14.75 0.62
N HIS A 44 -7.77 14.82 0.73
CA HIS A 44 -7.09 15.90 1.43
C HIS A 44 -7.39 17.26 0.82
N ASN A 45 -7.26 17.40 -0.51
CA ASN A 45 -7.46 18.69 -1.20
C ASN A 45 -8.93 19.12 -1.23
N SER A 46 -9.87 18.17 -1.15
CA SER A 46 -11.30 18.48 -1.02
C SER A 46 -11.71 18.95 0.39
N GLY A 47 -10.84 18.79 1.39
CA GLY A 47 -11.16 19.05 2.80
C GLY A 47 -12.16 18.05 3.42
N PHE A 48 -12.60 17.03 2.68
CA PHE A 48 -13.58 16.04 3.13
C PHE A 48 -13.05 15.14 4.25
N SER A 49 -11.77 14.77 4.17
CA SER A 49 -11.13 13.87 5.13
C SER A 49 -9.62 14.10 5.13
N THR A 50 -8.99 14.04 6.30
CA THR A 50 -7.53 14.21 6.45
C THR A 50 -6.95 13.20 7.43
N GLY A 51 -5.62 13.05 7.43
CA GLY A 51 -4.91 12.16 8.36
C GLY A 51 -5.25 10.69 8.16
N VAL A 52 -5.35 9.93 9.26
CA VAL A 52 -5.55 8.46 9.21
C VAL A 52 -6.86 8.06 8.55
N HIS A 53 -7.94 8.81 8.76
CA HIS A 53 -9.23 8.52 8.12
C HIS A 53 -9.16 8.61 6.60
N ALA A 54 -8.45 9.61 6.07
CA ALA A 54 -8.22 9.73 4.63
C ALA A 54 -7.33 8.60 4.09
N LEU A 55 -6.33 8.13 4.85
CA LEU A 55 -5.51 6.98 4.45
C LEU A 55 -6.36 5.71 4.34
N ILE A 56 -7.26 5.48 5.29
CA ILE A 56 -8.16 4.32 5.26
C ILE A 56 -9.14 4.42 4.10
N GLN A 57 -9.78 5.59 3.90
CA GLN A 57 -10.68 5.83 2.78
C GLN A 57 -9.99 5.74 1.42
N SER A 58 -8.71 6.11 1.33
CA SER A 58 -7.92 5.96 0.11
C SER A 58 -7.60 4.51 -0.26
N GLY A 59 -7.93 3.55 0.61
CA GLY A 59 -7.70 2.13 0.38
C GLY A 59 -6.32 1.65 0.82
N MET A 60 -5.63 2.36 1.72
CA MET A 60 -4.31 1.96 2.21
C MET A 60 -4.30 0.54 2.83
N GLY A 61 -5.40 0.10 3.43
CA GLY A 61 -5.56 -1.27 3.94
C GLY A 61 -5.67 -2.37 2.87
N LEU A 62 -5.68 -2.02 1.58
CA LEU A 62 -5.62 -2.97 0.46
C LEU A 62 -4.18 -3.31 0.05
N LEU A 63 -3.20 -2.56 0.57
CA LEU A 63 -1.77 -2.80 0.33
C LEU A 63 -1.32 -4.05 1.07
N LYS A 64 -0.36 -4.77 0.49
CA LYS A 64 0.04 -6.11 0.93
C LYS A 64 1.13 -6.09 1.98
N SER A 65 1.85 -4.98 2.13
CA SER A 65 2.99 -4.91 3.04
C SER A 65 3.20 -3.51 3.62
N ASN A 66 3.94 -3.45 4.73
CA ASN A 66 4.35 -2.17 5.32
C ASN A 66 5.21 -1.34 4.39
N GLU A 67 6.03 -1.96 3.54
CA GLU A 67 6.85 -1.25 2.57
C GLU A 67 5.99 -0.50 1.55
N GLU A 68 4.92 -1.13 1.05
CA GLU A 68 3.95 -0.48 0.15
C GLU A 68 3.26 0.70 0.84
N MET A 69 2.85 0.50 2.09
CA MET A 69 2.23 1.54 2.91
C MET A 69 3.18 2.72 3.18
N GLN A 70 4.45 2.46 3.50
CA GLN A 70 5.49 3.49 3.68
C GLN A 70 5.78 4.23 2.37
N GLU A 71 5.77 3.53 1.24
CA GLU A 71 5.95 4.14 -0.08
C GLU A 71 4.81 5.10 -0.41
N VAL A 72 3.56 4.73 -0.13
CA VAL A 72 2.40 5.63 -0.25
C VAL A 72 2.61 6.90 0.58
N VAL A 73 2.98 6.77 1.86
CA VAL A 73 3.24 7.92 2.75
C VAL A 73 4.34 8.81 2.18
N SER A 74 5.45 8.23 1.74
CA SER A 74 6.58 8.92 1.12
C SER A 74 6.14 9.72 -0.11
N ARG A 75 5.33 9.13 -1.00
CA ARG A 75 4.85 9.79 -2.21
C ARG A 75 3.87 10.92 -1.92
N ILE A 76 3.00 10.75 -0.93
CA ILE A 76 2.09 11.82 -0.53
C ILE A 76 2.88 12.99 0.07
N GLU A 77 3.88 12.73 0.91
CA GLU A 77 4.75 13.76 1.48
C GLU A 77 5.53 14.52 0.39
N LYS A 78 6.02 13.81 -0.63
CA LYS A 78 6.66 14.43 -1.82
C LYS A 78 5.72 15.36 -2.59
N ARG A 79 4.40 15.20 -2.47
CA ARG A 79 3.38 16.10 -3.05
C ARG A 79 3.03 17.30 -2.16
N GLY A 80 3.76 17.49 -1.06
CA GLY A 80 3.63 18.66 -0.17
C GLY A 80 2.74 18.45 1.06
N ILE A 81 2.20 17.24 1.27
CA ILE A 81 1.36 16.94 2.42
C ILE A 81 2.22 16.30 3.52
N THR A 82 2.87 17.15 4.33
CA THR A 82 4.05 16.78 5.15
C THR A 82 3.75 16.26 6.57
N LYS A 83 2.48 16.20 6.99
CA LYS A 83 2.12 15.82 8.38
C LYS A 83 1.67 14.36 8.53
N ILE A 84 1.81 13.54 7.49
CA ILE A 84 1.29 12.16 7.52
C ILE A 84 2.03 11.29 8.51
N ARG A 85 3.37 11.36 8.53
CA ARG A 85 4.19 10.63 9.51
C ARG A 85 3.90 10.96 10.96
N ILE A 86 3.32 12.13 11.26
CA ILE A 86 2.95 12.49 12.63
C ILE A 86 1.75 11.66 13.09
N TYR A 87 0.75 11.49 12.23
CA TYR A 87 -0.34 10.54 12.47
C TYR A 87 0.19 9.10 12.52
N LEU A 88 1.17 8.83 11.64
CA LEU A 88 2.10 7.70 11.55
C LEU A 88 2.68 7.16 12.85
N LYS A 89 3.01 8.07 13.78
CA LYS A 89 4.02 7.79 14.81
C LYS A 89 3.60 6.66 15.76
N ASP A 90 2.30 6.56 16.03
CA ASP A 90 1.74 5.64 17.01
C ASP A 90 1.51 4.22 16.43
N PHE A 91 1.64 4.06 15.11
CA PHE A 91 1.58 2.76 14.41
C PHE A 91 2.93 2.02 14.39
N GLY A 92 4.00 2.69 14.83
CA GLY A 92 5.36 2.14 14.79
C GLY A 92 5.84 1.80 13.37
N LYS A 93 6.47 0.63 13.22
CA LYS A 93 6.88 0.08 11.91
C LYS A 93 5.79 -0.76 11.25
N ASP A 94 4.72 -1.09 11.96
CA ASP A 94 3.76 -2.11 11.54
C ASP A 94 2.34 -1.59 11.38
N MET A 95 2.10 -0.91 10.26
CA MET A 95 0.78 -0.45 9.86
C MET A 95 -0.13 -1.59 9.43
N THR A 96 0.41 -2.68 8.87
CA THR A 96 -0.38 -3.84 8.45
C THR A 96 -1.22 -4.42 9.59
N THR A 97 -0.67 -4.52 10.80
CA THR A 97 -1.43 -5.00 11.98
C THR A 97 -2.62 -4.10 12.29
N PHE A 98 -2.46 -2.77 12.21
CA PHE A 98 -3.56 -1.83 12.42
C PHE A 98 -4.69 -1.99 11.40
N PHE A 99 -4.35 -2.02 10.10
CA PHE A 99 -5.36 -2.15 9.05
C PHE A 99 -6.05 -3.53 9.08
N ASN A 100 -5.32 -4.58 9.45
CA ASN A 100 -5.90 -5.91 9.65
C ASN A 100 -6.89 -5.91 10.83
N HIS A 101 -6.54 -5.30 11.97
CA HIS A 101 -7.45 -5.19 13.12
C HIS A 101 -8.75 -4.47 12.77
N ILE A 102 -8.68 -3.37 12.01
CA ILE A 102 -9.88 -2.66 11.51
C ILE A 102 -10.75 -3.60 10.67
N LYS A 103 -10.13 -4.35 9.75
CA LYS A 103 -10.83 -5.25 8.83
C LYS A 103 -11.49 -6.42 9.55
N GLU A 104 -10.76 -7.06 10.47
CA GLU A 104 -11.23 -8.21 11.24
C GLU A 104 -12.38 -7.85 12.17
N ASN A 105 -12.27 -6.70 12.85
CA ASN A 105 -13.31 -6.20 13.76
C ASN A 105 -14.43 -5.43 13.04
N LYS A 106 -14.37 -5.33 11.70
CA LYS A 106 -15.35 -4.61 10.86
C LYS A 106 -15.64 -3.19 11.36
N ILE A 107 -14.59 -2.49 11.81
CA ILE A 107 -14.73 -1.14 12.37
C ILE A 107 -15.11 -0.18 11.24
N GLU A 108 -16.30 0.41 11.33
CA GLU A 108 -16.72 1.42 10.37
C GLU A 108 -15.94 2.72 10.59
N LEU A 109 -15.69 3.46 9.50
CA LEU A 109 -14.98 4.74 9.53
C LEU A 109 -15.61 5.75 10.50
N LYS A 110 -16.95 5.74 10.65
CA LYS A 110 -17.69 6.64 11.55
C LYS A 110 -17.46 6.35 13.04
N ASP A 111 -17.11 5.11 13.37
CA ASP A 111 -16.89 4.62 14.73
C ASP A 111 -15.40 4.54 15.08
N MET A 112 -14.55 5.04 14.18
CA MET A 112 -13.11 4.91 14.26
C MET A 112 -12.51 5.86 15.29
N ASN A 113 -11.91 5.27 16.32
CA ASN A 113 -11.07 5.99 17.27
C ASN A 113 -9.64 5.46 17.18
N VAL A 114 -8.79 6.16 16.43
CA VAL A 114 -7.41 5.75 16.15
C VAL A 114 -6.62 5.53 17.45
N GLU A 115 -6.73 6.44 18.42
CA GLU A 115 -6.00 6.33 19.68
C GLU A 115 -6.39 5.08 20.48
N LYS A 116 -7.71 4.81 20.55
CA LYS A 116 -8.22 3.61 21.22
C LYS A 116 -7.72 2.33 20.55
N ILE A 117 -7.80 2.27 19.23
CA ILE A 117 -7.36 1.10 18.45
C ILE A 117 -5.85 0.88 18.62
N CYS A 118 -5.04 1.95 18.52
CA CYS A 118 -3.59 1.84 18.77
C CYS A 118 -3.28 1.32 20.18
N LYS A 119 -4.04 1.75 21.20
CA LYS A 119 -3.91 1.24 22.57
C LYS A 119 -4.34 -0.22 22.74
N GLU A 120 -5.24 -0.73 21.90
CA GLU A 120 -5.63 -2.15 21.90
C GLU A 120 -4.56 -3.03 21.26
N ILE A 121 -3.89 -2.54 20.22
CA ILE A 121 -2.93 -3.30 19.41
C ILE A 121 -1.51 -3.26 19.98
N TYR A 122 -1.03 -2.07 20.39
CA TYR A 122 0.39 -1.84 20.72
C TYR A 122 0.65 -1.63 22.23
N ARG A 123 -0.20 -2.22 23.07
CA ARG A 123 -0.20 -2.06 24.53
C ARG A 123 1.02 -2.66 25.21
#